data_AF-A0A8S4FT40-F1
#
_entry.id   AF-A0A8S4FT40-F1
#
_cell.length_a   1.000
_cell.length_b   1.000
_cell.length_c   1.000
_cell.angle_alpha   90.00
_cell.angle_beta   90.00
_cell.angle_gamma   90.00
#
_symmetry.space_group_name_H-M   'P 1'
#
loop_
_entity.id
_entity.type
_entity.pdbx_description
1 polymer ?
#
loop_
_entity_poly.entity_id
_entity_poly.type
_entity_poly.pdbx_seq_one_letter_code
_entity_poly.pdbx_strand_id
1 'polypeptide(L)'
;MNFLTKKREVRFWIHPILEKREEYGAFHTLVKNQLREDEDKFYNYFRMQKTTFVNLLQKLSQELKHQDTFMRESISPAERLAVTLM
;
A
#
# COMPACT_ATOMS: atom_id res chain seq x y z
N MET A 1 2.12 -17.29 -40.93
CA MET A 1 2.56 -17.08 -39.54
C MET A 1 1.49 -16.30 -38.81
N ASN A 2 0.69 -16.93 -37.95
CA ASN A 2 -0.21 -16.24 -37.02
C ASN A 2 -0.17 -17.00 -35.69
N PHE A 3 0.63 -16.53 -34.74
CA PHE A 3 0.59 -17.01 -33.37
C PHE A 3 -0.53 -16.27 -32.65
N LEU A 4 -1.76 -16.80 -32.74
CA LEU A 4 -2.84 -16.37 -31.84
C LEU A 4 -2.49 -16.90 -30.44
N THR A 5 -1.80 -16.09 -29.63
CA THR A 5 -1.54 -16.39 -28.23
C THR A 5 -2.86 -16.46 -27.47
N LYS A 6 -3.24 -17.67 -27.04
CA LYS A 6 -4.42 -17.93 -26.21
C LYS A 6 -4.38 -17.02 -24.97
N LYS A 7 -5.30 -16.07 -24.88
CA LYS A 7 -5.39 -15.12 -23.77
C LYS A 7 -5.60 -15.91 -22.47
N ARG A 8 -4.67 -15.77 -21.53
CA ARG A 8 -4.73 -16.47 -20.24
C ARG A 8 -6.00 -16.01 -19.50
N GLU A 9 -6.88 -16.94 -19.11
CA GLU A 9 -8.01 -16.60 -18.25
C GLU A 9 -7.47 -16.14 -16.90
N VAL A 10 -7.62 -14.84 -16.63
CA VAL A 10 -7.25 -14.26 -15.34
C VAL A 10 -8.34 -14.66 -14.36
N ARG A 11 -8.03 -15.59 -13.45
CA ARG A 11 -9.00 -16.10 -12.45
C ARG A 11 -9.59 -14.97 -11.58
N PHE A 12 -8.77 -13.97 -11.25
CA PHE A 12 -9.18 -12.79 -10.49
C PHE A 12 -8.45 -11.55 -11.01
N TRP A 13 -9.18 -10.51 -11.43
CA TRP A 13 -8.60 -9.21 -11.77
C TRP A 13 -8.02 -8.51 -10.53
N ILE A 14 -8.75 -8.62 -9.40
CA ILE A 14 -8.28 -8.30 -8.05
C ILE A 14 -8.58 -9.52 -7.20
N HIS A 15 -7.61 -10.02 -6.44
CA HIS A 15 -7.83 -11.16 -5.57
C HIS A 15 -8.76 -10.75 -4.41
N PRO A 16 -9.75 -11.56 -3.98
CA PRO A 16 -10.70 -11.19 -2.91
C PRO A 16 -10.04 -10.74 -1.60
N ILE A 17 -8.86 -11.27 -1.28
CA ILE A 17 -8.05 -10.83 -0.13
C ILE A 17 -7.66 -9.34 -0.23
N LEU A 18 -7.37 -8.86 -1.44
CA LEU A 18 -6.96 -7.48 -1.71
C LEU A 18 -8.14 -6.52 -1.85
N GLU A 19 -9.34 -7.03 -2.13
CA GLU A 19 -10.57 -6.22 -2.15
C GLU A 19 -10.88 -5.65 -0.76
N LYS A 20 -10.60 -6.42 0.28
CA LYS A 20 -10.87 -6.03 1.68
C LYS A 20 -9.65 -5.43 2.38
N ARG A 21 -8.71 -4.84 1.63
CA ARG A 21 -7.49 -4.24 2.21
C ARG A 21 -7.77 -3.10 3.17
N GLU A 22 -8.87 -2.38 3.00
CA GLU A 22 -9.24 -1.30 3.93
C GLU A 22 -9.73 -1.83 5.28
N GLU A 23 -10.36 -3.01 5.26
CA GLU A 23 -10.92 -3.66 6.46
C GLU A 23 -9.87 -4.50 7.20
N TYR A 24 -9.01 -5.22 6.47
CA TYR A 24 -8.06 -6.18 7.05
C TYR A 24 -6.59 -5.87 6.78
N GLY A 25 -6.27 -4.94 5.88
CA GLY A 25 -4.90 -4.62 5.52
C GLY A 25 -4.15 -4.00 6.71
N ALA A 26 -2.91 -4.45 6.93
CA ALA A 26 -2.09 -3.99 8.06
C ALA A 26 -1.90 -2.46 8.04
N PHE A 27 -1.79 -1.85 6.87
CA PHE A 27 -1.71 -0.39 6.78
C PHE A 27 -2.95 0.29 7.38
N HIS A 28 -4.14 -0.15 7.01
CA HIS A 28 -5.39 0.47 7.44
C HIS A 28 -5.73 0.14 8.90
N THR A 29 -5.49 -1.10 9.34
CA THR A 29 -5.89 -1.58 10.67
C THR A 29 -4.86 -1.30 11.76
N LEU A 30 -3.56 -1.42 11.44
CA LEU A 30 -2.47 -1.30 12.41
C LEU A 30 -1.75 0.05 12.26
N VAL A 31 -1.21 0.36 11.08
CA VAL A 31 -0.36 1.55 10.88
C VAL A 31 -1.16 2.85 11.05
N LYS A 32 -2.31 2.97 10.38
CA LYS A 32 -3.12 4.19 10.37
C LYS A 32 -3.83 4.42 11.70
N ASN A 33 -4.27 3.35 12.36
CA ASN A 33 -5.13 3.43 13.54
C ASN A 33 -4.36 3.31 14.87
N GLN A 34 -3.49 2.29 15.01
CA GLN A 34 -2.90 1.96 16.32
C GLN A 34 -1.50 2.56 16.46
N LEU A 35 -0.60 2.30 15.50
CA LEU A 35 0.80 2.75 15.58
C LEU A 35 0.94 4.27 15.46
N ARG A 36 -0.03 4.95 14.86
CA ARG A 36 0.03 6.40 14.69
C ARG A 36 0.03 7.14 16.05
N GLU A 37 -0.58 6.57 17.08
CA GLU A 37 -0.74 7.21 18.39
C GLU A 37 0.37 6.83 19.39
N ASP A 38 1.15 5.78 19.10
CA ASP A 38 2.20 5.26 19.96
C ASP A 38 3.56 5.31 19.24
N GLU A 39 4.39 6.28 19.60
CA GLU A 39 5.68 6.52 18.95
C GLU A 39 6.69 5.38 19.17
N ASP A 40 6.68 4.75 20.35
CA ASP A 40 7.57 3.63 20.66
C ASP A 40 7.19 2.39 19.85
N LYS A 41 5.88 2.10 19.73
CA LYS A 41 5.40 1.02 18.87
C LYS A 41 5.66 1.31 17.41
N PHE A 42 5.46 2.55 16.96
CA PHE A 42 5.81 2.96 15.60
C PHE A 42 7.29 2.73 15.32
N TYR A 43 8.18 3.17 16.21
CA TYR A 43 9.62 2.99 16.09
C TYR A 43 10.00 1.51 16.08
N ASN A 44 9.42 0.70 16.96
CA ASN A 44 9.68 -0.74 16.97
C ASN A 44 9.22 -1.45 15.70
N TYR A 45 8.10 -0.99 15.12
CA TYR A 45 7.54 -1.55 13.90
C TYR A 45 8.36 -1.18 12.65
N PHE A 46 8.63 0.11 12.44
CA PHE A 46 9.34 0.60 11.23
C PHE A 46 10.85 0.73 11.40
N ARG A 47 11.39 0.51 12.62
CA ARG A 47 12.80 0.78 12.99
C ARG A 47 13.22 2.22 12.68
N MET A 48 12.26 3.14 12.75
CA MET A 48 12.38 4.51 12.28
C MET A 48 11.42 5.41 13.03
N GLN A 49 11.84 6.65 13.32
CA GLN A 49 10.94 7.65 13.91
C GLN A 49 9.82 8.01 12.93
N LYS A 50 8.63 8.32 13.48
CA LYS A 50 7.47 8.74 12.70
C LYS A 50 7.76 10.00 11.86
N THR A 51 8.55 10.93 12.40
CA THR A 51 9.00 12.13 11.68
C THR A 51 9.82 11.78 10.45
N THR A 52 10.75 10.82 10.55
CA THR A 52 11.55 10.34 9.41
C THR A 52 10.65 9.67 8.36
N PHE A 53 9.68 8.86 8.78
CA PHE A 53 8.70 8.27 7.86
C PHE A 53 7.91 9.35 7.10
N VAL A 54 7.41 10.37 7.80
CA VAL A 54 6.68 11.50 7.18
C VAL A 54 7.57 12.28 6.22
N ASN A 55 8.83 12.52 6.59
CA ASN A 55 9.79 13.21 5.72
C ASN A 55 10.10 12.41 4.44
N LEU A 56 10.25 11.09 4.55
CA LEU A 56 10.43 10.20 3.39
C LEU A 56 9.17 10.21 2.51
N LEU A 57 8.00 10.10 3.13
CA LEU A 57 6.73 10.17 2.43
C LEU A 57 6.60 11.49 1.66
N GLN A 58 6.93 12.62 2.27
CA GLN A 58 6.87 13.92 1.59
C GLN A 58 7.79 13.97 0.36
N LYS A 59 9.00 13.42 0.46
CA LYS A 59 9.97 13.38 -0.65
C LYS A 59 9.53 12.45 -1.79
N LEU A 60 8.96 11.30 -1.44
CA LEU A 60 8.63 10.24 -2.41
C LEU A 60 7.16 10.24 -2.85
N SER A 61 6.31 11.07 -2.26
CA SER A 61 4.85 11.03 -2.48
C SER A 61 4.48 11.12 -3.96
N GLN A 62 5.16 11.98 -4.73
CA GLN A 62 4.90 12.14 -6.16
C GLN A 62 5.29 10.90 -6.97
N GLU A 63 6.41 10.27 -6.65
CA GLU A 63 6.89 9.06 -7.32
C GLU A 63 6.08 7.83 -6.93
N LEU A 64 5.54 7.82 -5.70
CA LEU A 64 4.71 6.75 -5.18
C LEU A 64 3.22 6.93 -5.53
N LYS A 65 2.79 8.10 -6.01
CA LYS A 65 1.39 8.33 -6.34
C LYS A 65 1.05 7.66 -7.66
N HIS A 66 -0.01 6.85 -7.62
CA HIS A 66 -0.63 6.30 -8.82
C HIS A 66 -1.96 7.02 -9.07
N GLN A 67 -2.42 6.96 -10.31
CA GLN A 67 -3.72 7.52 -10.68
C GLN A 67 -4.84 6.55 -10.28
N ASP A 68 -5.90 7.11 -9.70
CA ASP A 68 -7.14 6.38 -9.48
C ASP A 68 -7.85 6.13 -10.82
N THR A 69 -8.48 4.98 -10.93
CA THR A 69 -9.23 4.60 -12.13
C THR A 69 -10.68 4.34 -11.76
N PHE A 70 -11.59 4.44 -12.73
CA PHE A 70 -13.00 4.08 -12.51
C PHE A 70 -13.21 2.64 -12.02
N MET A 71 -12.24 1.76 -12.23
CA MET A 71 -12.31 0.36 -11.81
C MET A 71 -11.76 0.12 -10.40
N ARG A 72 -10.82 0.94 -9.93
CA ARG A 72 -10.22 0.81 -8.61
C ARG A 72 -9.49 2.07 -8.16
N GLU A 73 -9.52 2.29 -6.86
CA GLU A 73 -8.64 3.23 -6.18
C GLU A 73 -7.21 2.69 -6.12
N SER A 74 -6.27 3.59 -6.36
CA SER A 74 -4.85 3.32 -6.25
C SER A 74 -4.44 3.07 -4.79
N ILE A 75 -3.36 2.32 -4.60
CA ILE A 75 -2.75 2.15 -3.27
C ILE A 75 -2.06 3.47 -2.93
N SER A 76 -2.40 4.06 -1.79
CA SER A 76 -1.91 5.38 -1.41
C SER A 76 -0.37 5.40 -1.26
N PRO A 77 0.31 6.53 -1.50
CA PRO A 77 1.75 6.65 -1.28
C PRO A 77 2.21 6.22 0.12
N ALA A 78 1.42 6.55 1.14
CA ALA A 78 1.71 6.19 2.52
C ALA A 78 1.64 4.67 2.74
N GLU A 79 0.63 4.01 2.15
CA GLU A 79 0.48 2.56 2.21
C GLU A 79 1.61 1.85 1.46
N ARG A 80 1.95 2.33 0.26
CA ARG A 80 3.08 1.79 -0.52
C ARG A 80 4.40 1.92 0.24
N LEU A 81 4.66 3.08 0.82
CA LEU A 81 5.85 3.32 1.63
C LEU A 81 5.86 2.39 2.86
N ALA A 82 4.72 2.28 3.56
CA ALA A 82 4.61 1.42 4.73
C ALA A 82 4.92 -0.04 4.40
N VAL A 83 4.30 -0.61 3.36
CA VAL A 83 4.56 -1.99 2.92
C VAL A 83 6.01 -2.20 2.48
N THR A 84 6.66 -1.17 1.93
CA THR A 84 8.06 -1.27 1.47
C THR A 84 9.06 -1.24 2.63
N LEU A 85 8.73 -0.56 3.73
CA LEU A 85 9.60 -0.39 4.91
C LEU A 85 9.38 -1.44 6.00
N MET A 86 8.31 -2.24 5.90
CA MET A 86 7.99 -3.35 6.81
C MET A 86 8.97 -4.52 6.70
#